data_AF-A0A1Y2BVS6-F1
#
_entry.id   AF-A0A1Y2BVS6-F1
#
_cell.length_a   1.000
_cell.length_b   1.000
_cell.length_c   1.000
_cell.angle_alpha   90.00
_cell.angle_beta   90.00
_cell.angle_gamma   90.00
#
_symmetry.space_group_name_H-M   'P 1'
#
loop_
_entity.id
_entity.type
_entity.pdbx_description
1 polymer ?
#
loop_
_entity_poly.entity_id
_entity_poly.type
_entity_poly.pdbx_seq_one_letter_code
_entity_poly.pdbx_strand_id
1 'polypeptide(L)'
;MPPFLSFVDVLSEFGFNAPSPQLPRIMASQEETNWFIKQTLSVQTAIVERFCWVGFNTDIQEALEMLLSYSQHGINSSISAKLSHCYEVAVLAQVDFCAARRNWFYSQNITVQLYTIEKICFDWRDYHDSSTVKNVYALLNTLSPQPLAPLLLETMHSCAPLHHYDKILETHVYLFAAFVTVALLMMISFLVFNLYYVTPRPKWSYKTLCTPFNISFFAGLLVLSLSNLVSIFALLAIQQTILTDPMYTFPEISANTSAHFATITVLDVLWSLSYLYFSYKRSQTQIRRVFPDSHKLLQWILSISPMIITSPIPLAIMNAITPHTNFGQVNRTFLASSNCMLVMMDLVLLYVFARFLGMMRSVAGSSSSGLAESKFNTICVFGSVAVSLCAVQSAGAVWFATMQWDVVAEYEYVLGWTSCFMGVRVLVMLVMLGMKWGLFRGAVEEVKLKVRGKEVELKFKSGVFSRATPSALGVKQSVMEQSEMNKSAFAEKSAGAISKMERTDTESRKSRMERGETFTFKENAILEIQEIMKAGNNDTIHRSLKHEVVENTGDTEDKDTDIAWKIFQDYLNDE
;
A
#
# COMPACT_ATOMS: atom_id res chain seq x y z
N MET A 1 15.07 41.29 7.78
CA MET A 1 13.80 41.98 7.46
C MET A 1 13.68 43.19 8.36
N PRO A 2 13.67 44.42 7.83
CA PRO A 2 13.16 45.55 8.59
C PRO A 2 11.62 45.46 8.67
N PRO A 3 10.98 45.99 9.73
CA PRO A 3 9.53 46.00 9.83
C PRO A 3 8.94 46.86 8.71
N PHE A 4 7.93 46.34 8.02
CA PHE A 4 7.11 47.12 7.09
C PHE A 4 6.47 48.27 7.86
N LEU A 5 6.90 49.50 7.60
CA LEU A 5 6.14 50.70 7.97
C LEU A 5 4.79 50.62 7.26
N SER A 6 3.71 50.71 8.03
CA SER A 6 2.37 50.74 7.47
C SER A 6 2.23 52.02 6.62
N PHE A 7 1.45 52.00 5.54
CA PHE A 7 1.25 53.21 4.72
C PHE A 7 0.64 54.38 5.50
N VAL A 8 -0.05 54.05 6.61
CA VAL A 8 -0.53 55.02 7.61
C VAL A 8 0.62 55.84 8.17
N ASP A 9 1.79 55.23 8.38
CA ASP A 9 2.98 55.92 8.89
C ASP A 9 3.55 56.92 7.85
N VAL A 10 3.48 56.58 6.56
CA VAL A 10 3.93 57.47 5.46
C VAL A 10 2.95 58.62 5.22
N LEU A 11 1.64 58.35 5.21
CA LEU A 11 0.64 59.42 5.15
C LEU A 11 0.72 60.35 6.38
N SER A 12 1.08 59.81 7.55
CA SER A 12 1.32 60.60 8.75
C SER A 12 2.58 61.48 8.63
N GLU A 13 3.65 61.01 7.97
CA GLU A 13 4.84 61.82 7.66
C GLU A 13 4.54 62.97 6.69
N PHE A 14 3.52 62.83 5.82
CA PHE A 14 3.04 63.90 4.93
C PHE A 14 1.87 64.71 5.51
N GLY A 15 1.53 64.54 6.79
CA GLY A 15 0.55 65.38 7.50
C GLY A 15 -0.93 65.00 7.31
N PHE A 16 -1.23 63.79 6.82
CA PHE A 16 -2.60 63.31 6.65
C PHE A 16 -3.06 62.51 7.89
N ASN A 17 -4.00 63.09 8.65
CA ASN A 17 -4.81 62.36 9.62
C ASN A 17 -6.06 61.80 8.92
N ALA A 18 -6.01 60.58 8.39
CA ALA A 18 -7.20 59.87 7.88
C ALA A 18 -7.00 58.34 7.82
N PRO A 19 -8.08 57.54 7.87
CA PRO A 19 -8.08 56.19 8.41
C PRO A 19 -7.86 55.07 7.38
N SER A 20 -7.33 53.95 7.89
CA SER A 20 -7.53 52.57 7.42
C SER A 20 -6.68 52.04 6.22
N PRO A 21 -6.28 50.75 6.22
CA PRO A 21 -5.37 50.13 5.24
C PRO A 21 -5.92 49.90 3.82
N GLN A 22 -6.93 50.65 3.36
CA GLN A 22 -7.69 50.36 2.14
C GLN A 22 -7.30 51.24 0.93
N LEU A 23 -6.00 51.44 0.65
CA LEU A 23 -5.56 52.30 -0.46
C LEU A 23 -6.09 51.90 -1.87
N PRO A 24 -6.25 50.61 -2.23
CA PRO A 24 -6.82 50.25 -3.54
C PRO A 24 -8.29 50.70 -3.70
N ARG A 25 -9.06 50.78 -2.60
CA ARG A 25 -10.42 51.34 -2.63
C ARG A 25 -10.48 52.86 -2.73
N ILE A 26 -9.36 53.54 -2.48
CA ILE A 26 -9.25 55.01 -2.36
C ILE A 26 -8.83 55.67 -3.70
N MET A 27 -8.77 54.93 -4.81
CA MET A 27 -8.63 55.52 -6.15
C MET A 27 -9.67 54.98 -7.14
N ALA A 28 -10.81 54.53 -6.62
CA ALA A 28 -11.94 54.06 -7.41
C ALA A 28 -12.99 55.18 -7.65
N SER A 29 -12.72 56.42 -7.20
CA SER A 29 -13.61 57.55 -7.42
C SER A 29 -12.95 58.70 -8.19
N GLN A 30 -13.82 59.47 -8.85
CA GLN A 30 -13.45 60.68 -9.58
C GLN A 30 -12.76 61.73 -8.69
N GLU A 31 -13.21 61.87 -7.45
CA GLU A 31 -12.72 62.87 -6.51
C GLU A 31 -11.27 62.59 -6.09
N GLU A 32 -10.96 61.32 -5.86
CA GLU A 32 -9.62 60.85 -5.50
C GLU A 32 -8.65 60.96 -6.67
N THR A 33 -9.11 60.64 -7.88
CA THR A 33 -8.31 60.83 -9.10
C THR A 33 -7.99 62.31 -9.32
N ASN A 34 -8.97 63.20 -9.12
CA ASN A 34 -8.76 64.65 -9.19
C ASN A 34 -7.79 65.16 -8.11
N TRP A 35 -7.81 64.57 -6.92
CA TRP A 35 -6.85 64.88 -5.86
C TRP A 35 -5.43 64.45 -6.26
N PHE A 36 -5.25 63.24 -6.81
CA PHE A 36 -3.97 62.72 -7.27
C PHE A 36 -3.33 63.62 -8.34
N ILE A 37 -4.13 64.07 -9.32
CA ILE A 37 -3.67 64.98 -10.40
C ILE A 37 -3.12 66.29 -9.84
N LYS A 38 -3.69 66.80 -8.73
CA LYS A 38 -3.26 68.05 -8.08
C LYS A 38 -1.98 67.91 -7.23
N GLN A 39 -1.48 66.69 -7.03
CA GLN A 39 -0.28 66.46 -6.22
C GLN A 39 1.01 66.86 -6.94
N THR A 40 2.07 67.05 -6.16
CA THR A 40 3.41 67.28 -6.70
C THR A 40 3.95 66.02 -7.38
N LEU A 41 4.90 66.19 -8.32
CA LEU A 41 5.50 65.07 -9.05
C LEU A 41 6.14 64.03 -8.13
N SER A 42 6.77 64.45 -7.03
CA SER A 42 7.37 63.54 -6.04
C SER A 42 6.33 62.67 -5.35
N VAL A 43 5.18 63.25 -4.99
CA VAL A 43 4.05 62.53 -4.36
C VAL A 43 3.40 61.58 -5.37
N GLN A 44 3.15 62.04 -6.60
CA GLN A 44 2.63 61.19 -7.66
C GLN A 44 3.57 60.00 -7.93
N THR A 45 4.88 60.24 -7.96
CA THR A 45 5.88 59.18 -8.15
C THR A 45 5.85 58.15 -7.03
N ALA A 46 5.89 58.60 -5.77
CA ALA A 46 5.88 57.71 -4.61
C ALA A 46 4.60 56.87 -4.53
N ILE A 47 3.45 57.47 -4.84
CA ILE A 47 2.16 56.78 -4.87
C ILE A 47 2.15 55.72 -5.99
N VAL A 48 2.54 56.08 -7.21
CA VAL A 48 2.55 55.14 -8.34
C VAL A 48 3.54 54.01 -8.13
N GLU A 49 4.75 54.31 -7.64
CA GLU A 49 5.72 53.27 -7.29
C GLU A 49 5.12 52.30 -6.26
N ARG A 50 4.40 52.80 -5.25
CA ARG A 50 3.72 51.92 -4.30
C ARG A 50 2.59 51.11 -4.93
N PHE A 51 1.74 51.71 -5.77
CA PHE A 51 0.71 50.96 -6.53
C PHE A 51 1.32 49.83 -7.36
N CYS A 52 2.47 50.06 -7.97
CA CYS A 52 3.17 49.07 -8.77
C CYS A 52 3.89 48.00 -7.98
N TRP A 53 4.02 48.17 -6.66
CA TRP A 53 4.66 47.20 -5.78
C TRP A 53 3.68 46.47 -4.85
N VAL A 54 2.49 47.00 -4.61
CA VAL A 54 1.41 46.26 -3.90
C VAL A 54 0.92 45.11 -4.79
N GLY A 55 0.53 43.98 -4.17
CA GLY A 55 0.07 42.79 -4.90
C GLY A 55 -1.16 43.07 -5.75
N PHE A 56 -1.12 42.74 -7.05
CA PHE A 56 -2.20 43.06 -7.98
C PHE A 56 -3.49 42.28 -7.67
N ASN A 57 -4.55 43.01 -7.31
CA ASN A 57 -5.92 42.51 -7.25
C ASN A 57 -6.79 43.28 -8.26
N THR A 58 -8.06 42.88 -8.39
CA THR A 58 -9.04 43.56 -9.26
C THR A 58 -9.15 45.05 -8.93
N ASP A 59 -9.14 45.42 -7.64
CA ASP A 59 -9.26 46.81 -7.20
C ASP A 59 -8.08 47.69 -7.67
N ILE A 60 -6.86 47.17 -7.65
CA ILE A 60 -5.67 47.88 -8.14
C ILE A 60 -5.70 48.02 -9.65
N GLN A 61 -6.16 46.99 -10.37
CA GLN A 61 -6.33 47.08 -11.81
C GLN A 61 -7.36 48.16 -12.19
N GLU A 62 -8.50 48.19 -11.52
CA GLU A 62 -9.54 49.22 -11.72
C GLU A 62 -9.00 50.62 -11.41
N ALA A 63 -8.23 50.77 -10.32
CA ALA A 63 -7.59 52.03 -9.97
C ALA A 63 -6.56 52.48 -11.03
N LEU A 64 -5.74 51.56 -11.53
CA LEU A 64 -4.77 51.83 -12.59
C LEU A 64 -5.46 52.22 -13.91
N GLU A 65 -6.53 51.53 -14.28
CA GLU A 65 -7.35 51.83 -15.45
C GLU A 65 -8.00 53.22 -15.33
N MET A 66 -8.53 53.55 -14.15
CA MET A 66 -9.10 54.87 -13.86
C MET A 66 -8.03 55.97 -13.99
N LEU A 67 -6.87 55.81 -13.34
CA LEU A 67 -5.77 56.79 -13.43
C LEU A 67 -5.27 56.96 -14.87
N LEU A 68 -5.20 55.88 -15.65
CA LEU A 68 -4.81 55.93 -17.06
C LEU A 68 -5.83 56.68 -17.92
N SER A 69 -7.13 56.52 -17.68
CA SER A 69 -8.18 57.28 -18.38
C SER A 69 -8.05 58.79 -18.16
N TYR A 70 -7.52 59.20 -16.99
CA TYR A 70 -7.28 60.60 -16.63
C TYR A 70 -5.90 61.14 -17.02
N SER A 71 -5.04 60.32 -17.65
CA SER A 71 -3.68 60.73 -18.05
C SER A 71 -3.66 61.99 -18.94
N GLN A 72 -4.69 62.18 -19.76
CA GLN A 72 -4.82 63.35 -20.65
C GLN A 72 -5.18 64.65 -19.91
N HIS A 73 -5.56 64.58 -18.62
CA HIS A 73 -6.14 65.68 -17.84
C HIS A 73 -5.19 66.24 -16.77
N GLY A 74 -3.87 66.13 -16.96
CA GLY A 74 -2.88 66.80 -16.11
C GLY A 74 -1.93 65.89 -15.34
N ILE A 75 -1.96 64.58 -15.57
CA ILE A 75 -0.92 63.68 -15.06
C ILE A 75 0.36 63.91 -15.87
N ASN A 76 1.49 64.04 -15.18
CA ASN A 76 2.79 64.18 -15.84
C ASN A 76 3.07 62.98 -16.77
N SER A 77 3.63 63.22 -17.96
CA SER A 77 3.88 62.17 -18.94
C SER A 77 4.79 61.03 -18.42
N SER A 78 5.74 61.34 -17.53
CA SER A 78 6.59 60.34 -16.88
C SER A 78 5.79 59.44 -15.93
N ILE A 79 4.83 60.01 -15.20
CA ILE A 79 3.93 59.26 -14.31
C ILE A 79 2.95 58.41 -15.14
N SER A 80 2.41 58.97 -16.21
CA SER A 80 1.54 58.23 -17.13
C SER A 80 2.25 57.02 -17.75
N ALA A 81 3.53 57.16 -18.10
CA ALA A 81 4.33 56.04 -18.62
C ALA A 81 4.54 54.96 -17.55
N LYS A 82 4.84 55.35 -16.30
CA LYS A 82 4.95 54.41 -15.16
C LYS A 82 3.62 53.69 -14.91
N LEU A 83 2.49 54.41 -14.88
CA LEU A 83 1.15 53.85 -14.71
C LEU A 83 0.80 52.86 -15.82
N SER A 84 1.12 53.20 -17.09
CA SER A 84 0.85 52.31 -18.22
C SER A 84 1.68 51.04 -18.10
N HIS A 85 2.96 51.15 -17.77
CA HIS A 85 3.82 49.99 -17.55
C HIS A 85 3.29 49.10 -16.40
N CYS A 86 2.93 49.72 -15.29
CA CYS A 86 2.34 49.08 -14.12
C CYS A 86 1.07 48.27 -14.44
N TYR A 87 0.18 48.88 -15.21
CA TYR A 87 -1.07 48.26 -15.67
C TYR A 87 -0.81 47.06 -16.56
N GLU A 88 0.12 47.16 -17.50
CA GLU A 88 0.48 46.03 -18.38
C GLU A 88 1.04 44.85 -17.58
N VAL A 89 1.89 45.12 -16.57
CA VAL A 89 2.41 44.08 -15.65
C VAL A 89 1.27 43.48 -14.81
N ALA A 90 0.37 44.32 -14.30
CA ALA A 90 -0.79 43.88 -13.52
C ALA A 90 -1.70 42.94 -14.31
N VAL A 91 -2.02 43.33 -15.54
CA VAL A 91 -2.87 42.54 -16.44
C VAL A 91 -2.16 41.27 -16.89
N LEU A 92 -0.84 41.29 -17.10
CA LEU A 92 -0.04 40.10 -17.41
C LEU A 92 0.03 39.10 -16.26
N ALA A 93 0.01 39.58 -15.01
CA ALA A 93 -0.03 38.73 -13.83
C ALA A 93 -1.39 38.05 -13.66
N GLN A 94 -2.46 38.67 -14.19
CA GLN A 94 -3.80 38.11 -14.20
C GLN A 94 -4.03 37.20 -15.43
N VAL A 95 -4.94 36.23 -15.30
CA VAL A 95 -5.08 35.06 -16.18
C VAL A 95 -5.44 35.39 -17.65
N ASP A 96 -5.78 36.64 -17.96
CA ASP A 96 -6.13 37.10 -19.32
C ASP A 96 -4.91 37.39 -20.20
N PHE A 97 -4.14 36.33 -20.44
CA PHE A 97 -2.93 36.37 -21.24
C PHE A 97 -3.26 36.37 -22.75
N CYS A 98 -3.70 37.51 -23.28
CA CYS A 98 -3.99 37.66 -24.70
C CYS A 98 -2.73 37.99 -25.53
N ALA A 99 -2.82 37.79 -26.86
CA ALA A 99 -1.69 38.01 -27.77
C ALA A 99 -1.12 39.44 -27.71
N ALA A 100 -1.94 40.46 -27.42
CA ALA A 100 -1.50 41.85 -27.33
C ALA A 100 -0.55 42.07 -26.15
N ARG A 101 -0.87 41.53 -24.97
CA ARG A 101 -0.06 41.65 -23.75
C ARG A 101 1.26 40.91 -23.87
N ARG A 102 1.21 39.74 -24.50
CA ARG A 102 2.41 38.97 -24.85
C ARG A 102 3.32 39.74 -25.80
N ASN A 103 2.77 40.31 -26.87
CA ASN A 103 3.54 41.14 -27.80
C ASN A 103 4.13 42.36 -27.10
N TRP A 104 3.39 42.98 -26.18
CA TRP A 104 3.90 44.05 -25.34
C TRP A 104 5.13 43.59 -24.55
N PHE A 105 5.07 42.46 -23.84
CA PHE A 105 6.20 41.94 -23.06
C PHE A 105 7.47 41.75 -23.91
N TYR A 106 7.35 41.12 -25.09
CA TYR A 106 8.51 40.92 -25.97
C TYR A 106 9.01 42.19 -26.65
N SER A 107 8.16 43.22 -26.78
CA SER A 107 8.58 44.53 -27.29
C SER A 107 9.37 45.36 -26.27
N GLN A 108 9.37 44.94 -24.99
CA GLN A 108 10.13 45.61 -23.94
C GLN A 108 11.61 45.24 -23.95
N ASN A 109 12.43 46.07 -23.30
CA ASN A 109 13.83 45.74 -23.04
C ASN A 109 13.96 44.71 -21.89
N ILE A 110 15.17 44.13 -21.78
CA ILE A 110 15.46 43.08 -20.80
C ILE A 110 15.19 43.50 -19.34
N THR A 111 15.50 44.75 -18.98
CA THR A 111 15.30 45.26 -17.62
C THR A 111 13.83 45.27 -17.25
N VAL A 112 12.97 45.68 -18.19
CA VAL A 112 11.52 45.71 -18.02
C VAL A 112 10.93 44.30 -17.99
N GLN A 113 11.44 43.38 -18.82
CA GLN A 113 11.04 41.97 -18.80
C GLN A 113 11.41 41.31 -17.47
N LEU A 114 12.62 41.56 -16.95
CA LEU A 114 13.06 41.05 -15.64
C LEU A 114 12.16 41.57 -14.51
N TYR A 115 11.93 42.88 -14.46
CA TYR A 115 11.03 43.49 -13.49
C TYR A 115 9.63 42.86 -13.55
N THR A 116 9.11 42.61 -14.75
CA THR A 116 7.80 41.98 -14.94
C THR A 116 7.77 40.57 -14.37
N ILE A 117 8.80 39.75 -14.62
CA ILE A 117 8.92 38.38 -14.08
C ILE A 117 9.06 38.41 -12.55
N GLU A 118 9.94 39.25 -12.01
CA GLU A 118 10.11 39.39 -10.55
C GLU A 118 8.81 39.82 -9.89
N LYS A 119 8.03 40.69 -10.53
CA LYS A 119 6.76 41.16 -10.01
C LYS A 119 5.67 40.08 -10.06
N ILE A 120 5.54 39.35 -11.17
CA ILE A 120 4.65 38.17 -11.27
C ILE A 120 5.02 37.15 -10.18
N CYS A 121 6.32 36.97 -9.94
CA CYS A 121 6.82 36.09 -8.91
C CYS A 121 6.46 36.54 -7.49
N PHE A 122 6.57 37.84 -7.22
CA PHE A 122 6.31 38.43 -5.92
C PHE A 122 4.81 38.40 -5.56
N ASP A 123 3.94 38.75 -6.52
CA ASP A 123 2.49 38.87 -6.31
C ASP A 123 1.77 37.54 -6.11
N TRP A 124 2.44 36.43 -6.42
CA TRP A 124 1.99 35.09 -6.07
C TRP A 124 1.63 34.94 -4.60
N ARG A 125 2.40 35.57 -3.69
CA ARG A 125 2.27 35.32 -2.26
C ARG A 125 0.89 35.73 -1.70
N ASP A 126 0.23 36.71 -2.34
CA ASP A 126 -0.95 37.35 -1.78
C ASP A 126 -2.25 36.99 -2.53
N TYR A 127 -2.20 36.60 -3.82
CA TYR A 127 -3.43 36.51 -4.64
C TYR A 127 -3.52 35.39 -5.69
N HIS A 128 -2.42 34.72 -6.06
CA HIS A 128 -2.43 33.77 -7.17
C HIS A 128 -1.98 32.37 -6.77
N ASP A 129 -2.60 31.38 -7.38
CA ASP A 129 -2.20 30.00 -7.18
C ASP A 129 -0.94 29.68 -7.99
N SER A 130 -0.14 28.72 -7.52
CA SER A 130 1.16 28.35 -8.11
C SER A 130 1.08 27.96 -9.59
N SER A 131 -0.08 27.48 -10.06
CA SER A 131 -0.32 27.19 -11.48
C SER A 131 -0.54 28.42 -12.33
N THR A 132 -1.05 29.53 -11.79
CA THR A 132 -1.22 30.76 -12.56
C THR A 132 0.15 31.32 -12.95
N VAL A 133 1.09 31.38 -12.00
CA VAL A 133 2.48 31.76 -12.27
C VAL A 133 3.11 30.81 -13.29
N LYS A 134 2.95 29.50 -13.11
CA LYS A 134 3.43 28.49 -14.06
C LYS A 134 2.83 28.68 -15.45
N ASN A 135 1.54 28.92 -15.56
CA ASN A 135 0.84 29.10 -16.83
C ASN A 135 1.30 30.39 -17.52
N VAL A 136 1.43 31.49 -16.79
CA VAL A 136 1.95 32.75 -17.35
C VAL A 136 3.38 32.54 -17.85
N TYR A 137 4.23 31.87 -17.07
CA TYR A 137 5.60 31.57 -17.47
C TYR A 137 5.69 30.61 -18.66
N ALA A 138 4.84 29.58 -18.68
CA ALA A 138 4.71 28.68 -19.82
C ALA A 138 4.25 29.45 -21.07
N LEU A 139 3.29 30.37 -20.93
CA LEU A 139 2.77 31.21 -22.03
C LEU A 139 3.81 32.22 -22.55
N LEU A 140 4.64 32.77 -21.67
CA LEU A 140 5.79 33.62 -21.99
C LEU A 140 6.96 32.85 -22.62
N ASN A 141 6.99 31.53 -22.54
CA ASN A 141 8.02 30.74 -23.21
C ASN A 141 7.49 30.09 -24.51
N THR A 142 6.27 29.52 -24.48
CA THR A 142 5.54 28.94 -25.62
C THR A 142 5.35 29.90 -26.77
N LEU A 143 4.65 30.99 -26.50
CA LEU A 143 4.08 31.80 -27.56
C LEU A 143 5.02 32.96 -27.89
N SER A 144 6.29 32.80 -27.51
CA SER A 144 7.32 33.77 -27.80
C SER A 144 7.71 33.74 -29.27
N PRO A 145 7.75 34.89 -29.96
CA PRO A 145 8.31 34.97 -31.30
C PRO A 145 9.82 34.70 -31.31
N GLN A 146 10.50 34.73 -30.16
CA GLN A 146 11.94 34.53 -30.02
C GLN A 146 12.30 33.79 -28.71
N PRO A 147 13.39 33.00 -28.64
CA PRO A 147 13.81 32.40 -27.39
C PRO A 147 14.01 33.45 -26.29
N LEU A 148 13.50 33.19 -25.08
CA LEU A 148 13.73 34.05 -23.93
C LEU A 148 15.22 34.14 -23.60
N ALA A 149 15.67 35.30 -23.13
CA ALA A 149 17.04 35.47 -22.68
C ALA A 149 17.35 34.54 -21.48
N PRO A 150 18.55 33.94 -21.39
CA PRO A 150 18.90 33.01 -20.30
C PRO A 150 18.69 33.59 -18.89
N LEU A 151 18.95 34.89 -18.72
CA LEU A 151 18.76 35.60 -17.45
C LEU A 151 17.27 35.66 -17.03
N LEU A 152 16.34 35.78 -17.98
CA LEU A 152 14.91 35.73 -17.69
C LEU A 152 14.51 34.34 -17.23
N LEU A 153 15.00 33.30 -17.90
CA LEU A 153 14.75 31.90 -17.52
C LEU A 153 15.28 31.61 -16.12
N GLU A 154 16.50 32.04 -15.80
CA GLU A 154 17.07 31.90 -14.46
C GLU A 154 16.23 32.61 -13.39
N THR A 155 15.72 33.80 -13.71
CA THR A 155 14.82 34.56 -12.81
C THR A 155 13.47 33.87 -12.63
N MET A 156 12.92 33.27 -13.70
CA MET A 156 11.71 32.46 -13.62
C MET A 156 11.94 31.22 -12.75
N HIS A 157 13.03 30.48 -12.95
CA HIS A 157 13.34 29.28 -12.15
C HIS A 157 13.64 29.57 -10.68
N SER A 158 14.26 30.71 -10.38
CA SER A 158 14.50 31.14 -8.99
C SER A 158 13.26 31.68 -8.29
N CYS A 159 12.15 31.80 -9.01
CA CYS A 159 10.88 32.22 -8.44
C CYS A 159 10.39 31.23 -7.38
N ALA A 160 10.06 31.73 -6.19
CA ALA A 160 9.69 30.92 -5.02
C ALA A 160 8.63 29.81 -5.27
N PRO A 161 7.55 30.02 -6.06
CA PRO A 161 6.53 29.00 -6.33
C PRO A 161 7.05 27.87 -7.21
N LEU A 162 7.88 28.20 -8.21
CA LEU A 162 8.53 27.20 -9.06
C LEU A 162 9.58 26.43 -8.27
N HIS A 163 10.39 27.13 -7.47
CA HIS A 163 11.35 26.48 -6.58
C HIS A 163 10.67 25.55 -5.58
N HIS A 164 9.55 25.97 -4.98
CA HIS A 164 8.76 25.14 -4.07
C HIS A 164 8.23 23.88 -4.77
N TYR A 165 7.71 24.04 -5.97
CA TYR A 165 7.23 22.94 -6.80
C TYR A 165 8.32 21.92 -7.14
N ASP A 166 9.49 22.39 -7.59
CA ASP A 166 10.64 21.53 -7.89
C ASP A 166 11.08 20.76 -6.64
N LYS A 167 11.10 21.43 -5.48
CA LYS A 167 11.42 20.80 -4.20
C LYS A 167 10.40 19.75 -3.79
N ILE A 168 9.11 19.97 -4.04
CA ILE A 168 8.06 18.98 -3.77
C ILE A 168 8.24 17.77 -4.68
N LEU A 169 8.45 17.96 -5.99
CA LEU A 169 8.69 16.86 -6.93
C LEU A 169 9.93 16.05 -6.54
N GLU A 170 11.04 16.74 -6.26
CA GLU A 170 12.30 16.14 -5.80
C GLU A 170 12.07 15.30 -4.52
N THR A 171 11.35 15.85 -3.54
CA THR A 171 11.02 15.15 -2.28
C THR A 171 10.22 13.87 -2.55
N HIS A 172 9.24 13.92 -3.46
CA HIS A 172 8.43 12.75 -3.81
C HIS A 172 9.23 11.70 -4.59
N VAL A 173 10.15 12.11 -5.47
CA VAL A 173 11.09 11.20 -6.14
C VAL A 173 11.92 10.44 -5.10
N TYR A 174 12.50 11.12 -4.11
CA TYR A 174 13.26 10.46 -3.04
C TYR A 174 12.38 9.55 -2.18
N LEU A 175 11.14 9.94 -1.90
CA LEU A 175 10.19 9.13 -1.15
C LEU A 175 9.83 7.83 -1.90
N PHE A 176 9.52 7.90 -3.20
CA PHE A 176 9.28 6.70 -4.01
C PHE A 176 10.53 5.84 -4.15
N ALA A 177 11.73 6.43 -4.27
CA ALA A 177 12.98 5.68 -4.25
C ALA A 177 13.20 4.93 -2.92
N ALA A 178 12.83 5.54 -1.80
CA ALA A 178 12.81 4.86 -0.51
C ALA A 178 11.81 3.69 -0.48
N PHE A 179 10.60 3.87 -1.02
CA PHE A 179 9.61 2.79 -1.13
C PHE A 179 10.08 1.63 -2.02
N VAL A 180 10.70 1.91 -3.18
CA VAL A 180 11.33 0.89 -4.03
C VAL A 180 12.39 0.14 -3.23
N THR A 181 13.27 0.86 -2.53
CA THR A 181 14.35 0.26 -1.73
C THR A 181 13.79 -0.67 -0.65
N VAL A 182 12.79 -0.23 0.10
CA VAL A 182 12.13 -1.04 1.12
C VAL A 182 11.44 -2.27 0.50
N ALA A 183 10.75 -2.12 -0.63
CA ALA A 183 10.11 -3.23 -1.33
C ALA A 183 11.12 -4.27 -1.84
N LEU A 184 12.26 -3.84 -2.38
CA LEU A 184 13.35 -4.72 -2.78
C LEU A 184 13.98 -5.43 -1.59
N LEU A 185 14.22 -4.75 -0.47
CA LEU A 185 14.71 -5.37 0.76
C LEU A 185 13.73 -6.41 1.30
N MET A 186 12.42 -6.14 1.27
CA MET A 186 11.38 -7.12 1.60
C MET A 186 11.41 -8.34 0.67
N MET A 187 11.62 -8.12 -0.63
CA MET A 187 11.71 -9.19 -1.62
C MET A 187 12.95 -10.05 -1.41
N ILE A 188 14.13 -9.44 -1.20
CA ILE A 188 15.38 -10.16 -0.89
C ILE A 188 15.22 -10.95 0.40
N SER A 189 14.70 -10.31 1.44
CA SER A 189 14.39 -10.93 2.73
C SER A 189 13.48 -12.15 2.57
N PHE A 190 12.40 -12.02 1.79
CA PHE A 190 11.51 -13.12 1.47
C PHE A 190 12.22 -14.25 0.71
N LEU A 191 13.05 -13.93 -0.29
CA LEU A 191 13.77 -14.93 -1.08
C LEU A 191 14.79 -15.68 -0.23
N VAL A 192 15.62 -14.97 0.53
CA VAL A 192 16.58 -15.56 1.49
C VAL A 192 15.84 -16.45 2.48
N PHE A 193 14.73 -15.95 3.02
CA PHE A 193 13.91 -16.70 3.94
C PHE A 193 13.42 -18.03 3.33
N ASN A 194 12.82 -18.00 2.14
CA ASN A 194 12.32 -19.22 1.51
C ASN A 194 13.46 -20.18 1.12
N LEU A 195 14.54 -19.67 0.51
CA LEU A 195 15.63 -20.49 0.00
C LEU A 195 16.41 -21.19 1.12
N TYR A 196 16.74 -20.46 2.19
CA TYR A 196 17.63 -20.98 3.23
C TYR A 196 16.90 -21.64 4.40
N TYR A 197 15.72 -21.12 4.78
CA TYR A 197 15.04 -21.60 5.99
C TYR A 197 13.90 -22.58 5.71
N VAL A 198 13.20 -22.44 4.59
CA VAL A 198 12.06 -23.33 4.24
C VAL A 198 12.52 -24.55 3.46
N THR A 199 13.53 -24.41 2.59
CA THR A 199 14.12 -25.52 1.80
C THR A 199 15.58 -25.77 2.15
N PRO A 200 15.89 -26.31 3.35
CA PRO A 200 17.26 -26.70 3.67
C PRO A 200 17.77 -27.75 2.68
N ARG A 201 19.03 -27.59 2.25
CA ARG A 201 19.73 -28.56 1.38
C ARG A 201 19.78 -29.95 2.06
N PRO A 202 19.74 -31.06 1.30
CA PRO A 202 19.98 -31.18 -0.15
C PRO A 202 18.75 -31.22 -1.07
N LYS A 203 17.52 -31.26 -0.55
CA LYS A 203 16.31 -31.47 -1.37
C LYS A 203 15.62 -30.15 -1.73
N TRP A 204 16.23 -29.39 -2.64
CA TRP A 204 15.56 -28.24 -3.24
C TRP A 204 14.38 -28.73 -4.08
N SER A 205 13.17 -28.66 -3.52
CA SER A 205 11.93 -29.00 -4.22
C SER A 205 11.28 -27.72 -4.74
N TYR A 206 11.22 -27.58 -6.07
CA TYR A 206 10.50 -26.50 -6.75
C TYR A 206 9.07 -26.35 -6.25
N LYS A 207 8.41 -27.48 -5.91
CA LYS A 207 7.03 -27.50 -5.38
C LYS A 207 6.89 -26.74 -4.05
N THR A 208 7.94 -26.68 -3.23
CA THR A 208 7.95 -25.97 -1.94
C THR A 208 8.17 -24.47 -2.12
N LEU A 209 9.02 -24.08 -3.09
CA LEU A 209 9.31 -22.68 -3.38
C LEU A 209 8.16 -22.00 -4.11
N CYS A 210 7.60 -22.66 -5.12
CA CYS A 210 6.57 -22.12 -6.01
C CYS A 210 5.15 -22.49 -5.56
N THR A 211 4.89 -22.43 -4.25
CA THR A 211 3.51 -22.54 -3.77
C THR A 211 2.68 -21.35 -4.28
N PRO A 212 1.38 -21.50 -4.53
CA PRO A 212 0.52 -20.38 -4.98
C PRO A 212 0.58 -19.17 -4.02
N PHE A 213 0.79 -19.44 -2.72
CA PHE A 213 1.00 -18.44 -1.69
C PHE A 213 2.30 -17.65 -1.89
N ASN A 214 3.43 -18.33 -2.16
CA ASN A 214 4.70 -17.67 -2.40
C ASN A 214 4.70 -16.89 -3.71
N ILE A 215 4.09 -17.45 -4.77
CA ILE A 215 3.98 -16.80 -6.07
C ILE A 215 3.20 -15.50 -5.96
N SER A 216 2.02 -15.52 -5.30
CA SER A 216 1.21 -14.31 -5.13
C SER A 216 1.87 -13.26 -4.25
N PHE A 217 2.54 -13.66 -3.17
CA PHE A 217 3.29 -12.72 -2.34
C PHE A 217 4.45 -12.06 -3.09
N PHE A 218 5.22 -12.87 -3.83
CA PHE A 218 6.32 -12.36 -4.66
C PHE A 218 5.81 -11.44 -5.77
N ALA A 219 4.74 -11.83 -6.46
CA ALA A 219 4.08 -10.99 -7.47
C ALA A 219 3.62 -9.65 -6.86
N GLY A 220 3.03 -9.67 -5.66
CA GLY A 220 2.66 -8.46 -4.93
C GLY A 220 3.87 -7.54 -4.65
N LEU A 221 4.99 -8.09 -4.18
CA LEU A 221 6.22 -7.30 -3.94
C LEU A 221 6.84 -6.75 -5.24
N LEU A 222 6.85 -7.57 -6.29
CA LEU A 222 7.36 -7.17 -7.60
C LEU A 222 6.52 -6.03 -8.19
N VAL A 223 5.20 -6.18 -8.19
CA VAL A 223 4.26 -5.18 -8.70
C VAL A 223 4.32 -3.90 -7.86
N LEU A 224 4.45 -4.01 -6.53
CA LEU A 224 4.67 -2.84 -5.66
C LEU A 224 5.97 -2.11 -6.01
N SER A 225 7.06 -2.84 -6.24
CA SER A 225 8.36 -2.25 -6.63
C SER A 225 8.25 -1.56 -7.99
N LEU A 226 7.61 -2.21 -8.96
CA LEU A 226 7.37 -1.65 -10.30
C LEU A 226 6.47 -0.40 -10.25
N SER A 227 5.41 -0.40 -9.42
CA SER A 227 4.51 0.75 -9.30
C SER A 227 5.24 1.99 -8.77
N ASN A 228 6.07 1.81 -7.74
CA ASN A 228 6.92 2.89 -7.22
C ASN A 228 7.99 3.33 -8.24
N LEU A 229 8.58 2.41 -9.00
CA LEU A 229 9.56 2.74 -10.04
C LEU A 229 8.93 3.53 -11.20
N VAL A 230 7.74 3.13 -11.67
CA VAL A 230 6.99 3.88 -12.68
C VAL A 230 6.60 5.26 -12.15
N SER A 231 6.27 5.38 -10.86
CA SER A 231 6.00 6.69 -10.22
C SER A 231 7.24 7.60 -10.27
N ILE A 232 8.44 7.09 -10.01
CA ILE A 232 9.69 7.86 -10.17
C ILE A 232 9.85 8.34 -11.61
N PHE A 233 9.69 7.44 -12.59
CA PHE A 233 9.80 7.82 -14.00
C PHE A 233 8.74 8.84 -14.42
N ALA A 234 7.51 8.74 -13.91
CA ALA A 234 6.47 9.72 -14.15
C ALA A 234 6.85 11.10 -13.62
N LEU A 235 7.38 11.18 -12.40
CA LEU A 235 7.83 12.45 -11.80
C LEU A 235 9.05 13.03 -12.51
N LEU A 236 10.02 12.19 -12.88
CA LEU A 236 11.18 12.63 -13.64
C LEU A 236 10.78 13.11 -15.05
N ALA A 237 9.81 12.46 -15.69
CA ALA A 237 9.26 12.91 -16.96
C ALA A 237 8.55 14.26 -16.81
N ILE A 238 7.78 14.46 -15.74
CA ILE A 238 7.18 15.76 -15.40
C ILE A 238 8.27 16.81 -15.24
N GLN A 239 9.26 16.54 -14.37
CA GLN A 239 10.37 17.45 -14.09
C GLN A 239 11.17 17.79 -15.35
N GLN A 240 11.49 16.79 -16.17
CA GLN A 240 12.20 16.99 -17.41
C GLN A 240 11.37 17.82 -18.38
N THR A 241 10.07 17.55 -18.52
CA THR A 241 9.17 18.34 -19.38
C THR A 241 9.19 19.81 -18.96
N ILE A 242 9.12 20.09 -17.65
CA ILE A 242 9.19 21.46 -17.12
C ILE A 242 10.53 22.14 -17.43
N LEU A 243 11.64 21.40 -17.33
CA LEU A 243 12.99 21.94 -17.51
C LEU A 243 13.37 22.10 -18.99
N THR A 244 13.01 21.15 -19.85
CA THR A 244 13.41 21.14 -21.26
C THR A 244 12.44 21.91 -22.13
N ASP A 245 11.18 21.93 -21.74
CA ASP A 245 10.14 22.55 -22.53
C ASP A 245 9.07 23.21 -21.65
N PRO A 246 9.31 24.46 -21.21
CA PRO A 246 8.29 25.25 -20.56
C PRO A 246 7.09 25.50 -21.49
N MET A 247 7.12 25.04 -22.76
CA MET A 247 6.00 25.12 -23.68
C MET A 247 4.80 24.23 -23.27
N TYR A 248 4.98 23.27 -22.36
CA TYR A 248 3.90 22.39 -21.95
C TYR A 248 2.93 23.06 -20.98
N THR A 249 1.67 23.23 -21.40
CA THR A 249 0.59 23.60 -20.49
C THR A 249 0.29 22.43 -19.54
N PHE A 250 -0.17 22.69 -18.30
CA PHE A 250 -0.51 21.63 -17.35
C PHE A 250 -1.47 20.55 -17.93
N PRO A 251 -2.47 20.88 -18.75
CA PRO A 251 -3.27 19.90 -19.47
C PRO A 251 -2.45 18.99 -20.40
N GLU A 252 -1.43 19.49 -21.08
CA GLU A 252 -0.55 18.70 -21.95
C GLU A 252 0.45 17.86 -21.15
N ILE A 253 0.93 18.35 -19.99
CA ILE A 253 1.70 17.54 -19.03
C ILE A 253 0.82 16.38 -18.54
N SER A 254 -0.45 16.63 -18.22
CA SER A 254 -1.40 15.60 -17.84
C SER A 254 -1.64 14.57 -18.96
N ALA A 255 -1.66 15.02 -20.22
CA ALA A 255 -1.81 14.16 -21.39
C ALA A 255 -0.58 13.27 -21.61
N ASN A 256 0.65 13.81 -21.53
CA ASN A 256 1.88 13.06 -21.71
C ASN A 256 2.17 12.09 -20.56
N THR A 257 1.76 12.43 -19.34
CA THR A 257 1.96 11.60 -18.14
C THR A 257 0.84 10.59 -17.94
N SER A 258 -0.25 10.72 -18.69
CA SER A 258 -1.43 9.87 -18.57
C SER A 258 -1.13 8.38 -18.76
N ALA A 259 -0.19 8.03 -19.64
CA ALA A 259 0.25 6.65 -19.85
C ALA A 259 0.95 6.07 -18.62
N HIS A 260 1.78 6.88 -17.94
CA HIS A 260 2.40 6.47 -16.67
C HIS A 260 1.34 6.30 -15.57
N PHE A 261 0.39 7.23 -15.44
CA PHE A 261 -0.70 7.12 -14.47
C PHE A 261 -1.61 5.91 -14.73
N ALA A 262 -1.89 5.60 -16.00
CA ALA A 262 -2.61 4.38 -16.37
C ALA A 262 -1.82 3.13 -16.00
N THR A 263 -0.51 3.12 -16.24
CA THR A 263 0.38 2.01 -15.86
C THR A 263 0.41 1.81 -14.35
N ILE A 264 0.52 2.89 -13.57
CA ILE A 264 0.44 2.86 -12.10
C ILE A 264 -0.91 2.27 -11.67
N THR A 265 -2.02 2.69 -12.28
CA THR A 265 -3.36 2.15 -11.98
C THR A 265 -3.44 0.65 -12.26
N VAL A 266 -2.87 0.17 -13.36
CA VAL A 266 -2.82 -1.26 -13.69
C VAL A 266 -2.01 -2.03 -12.65
N LEU A 267 -0.83 -1.53 -12.28
CA LEU A 267 0.02 -2.15 -11.26
C LEU A 267 -0.67 -2.16 -9.90
N ASP A 268 -1.38 -1.11 -9.54
CA ASP A 268 -2.15 -1.00 -8.30
C ASP A 268 -3.26 -2.05 -8.19
N VAL A 269 -3.97 -2.27 -9.30
CA VAL A 269 -4.97 -3.33 -9.41
C VAL A 269 -4.30 -4.70 -9.31
N LEU A 270 -3.19 -4.94 -10.01
CA LEU A 270 -2.44 -6.19 -9.95
C LEU A 270 -1.92 -6.49 -8.53
N TRP A 271 -1.49 -5.46 -7.80
CA TRP A 271 -1.12 -5.59 -6.38
C TRP A 271 -2.32 -6.02 -5.54
N SER A 272 -3.47 -5.36 -5.72
CA SER A 272 -4.70 -5.67 -5.00
C SER A 272 -5.20 -7.09 -5.26
N LEU A 273 -5.11 -7.55 -6.51
CA LEU A 273 -5.45 -8.93 -6.90
C LEU A 273 -4.47 -9.94 -6.29
N SER A 274 -3.17 -9.63 -6.29
CA SER A 274 -2.13 -10.49 -5.70
C SER A 274 -2.34 -10.64 -4.19
N TYR A 275 -2.63 -9.53 -3.51
CA TYR A 275 -2.96 -9.49 -2.09
C TYR A 275 -4.25 -10.26 -1.77
N LEU A 276 -5.33 -10.01 -2.53
CA LEU A 276 -6.60 -10.70 -2.31
C LEU A 276 -6.47 -12.22 -2.54
N TYR A 277 -5.76 -12.61 -3.60
CA TYR A 277 -5.49 -14.03 -3.89
C TYR A 277 -4.69 -14.69 -2.77
N PHE A 278 -3.66 -14.01 -2.26
CA PHE A 278 -2.88 -14.46 -1.12
C PHE A 278 -3.77 -14.66 0.12
N SER A 279 -4.59 -13.66 0.46
CA SER A 279 -5.50 -13.69 1.61
C SER A 279 -6.57 -14.77 1.48
N TYR A 280 -7.12 -14.97 0.28
CA TYR A 280 -8.08 -16.03 -0.02
C TYR A 280 -7.45 -17.42 0.11
N LYS A 281 -6.31 -17.66 -0.53
CA LYS A 281 -5.64 -18.97 -0.49
C LYS A 281 -5.29 -19.40 0.93
N ARG A 282 -4.88 -18.46 1.78
CA ARG A 282 -4.64 -18.70 3.20
C ARG A 282 -5.90 -19.13 3.96
N SER A 283 -7.06 -18.61 3.56
CA SER A 283 -8.33 -18.72 4.31
C SER A 283 -9.25 -19.81 3.75
N GLN A 284 -8.90 -20.44 2.63
CA GLN A 284 -9.77 -21.36 1.89
C GLN A 284 -10.26 -22.54 2.75
N THR A 285 -9.37 -23.14 3.54
CA THR A 285 -9.71 -24.27 4.41
C THR A 285 -10.60 -23.85 5.57
N GLN A 286 -10.37 -22.66 6.13
CA GLN A 286 -11.13 -22.09 7.23
C GLN A 286 -12.55 -21.76 6.75
N ILE A 287 -12.70 -21.18 5.55
CA ILE A 287 -14.01 -20.92 4.94
C ILE A 287 -14.84 -22.21 4.85
N ARG A 288 -14.26 -23.30 4.33
CA ARG A 288 -14.97 -24.59 4.20
C ARG A 288 -15.40 -25.17 5.54
N ARG A 289 -14.61 -24.95 6.59
CA ARG A 289 -14.91 -25.46 7.94
C ARG A 289 -15.95 -24.62 8.68
N VAL A 290 -15.90 -23.29 8.54
CA VAL A 290 -16.82 -22.37 9.22
C VAL A 290 -18.17 -22.31 8.51
N PHE A 291 -18.18 -22.37 7.17
CA PHE A 291 -19.38 -22.26 6.35
C PHE A 291 -19.52 -23.45 5.40
N PRO A 292 -19.75 -24.67 5.90
CA PRO A 292 -19.83 -25.86 5.04
C PRO A 292 -20.90 -25.74 3.96
N ASP A 293 -22.05 -25.12 4.26
CA ASP A 293 -23.15 -24.99 3.29
C ASP A 293 -22.96 -23.78 2.37
N SER A 294 -22.45 -22.67 2.90
CA SER A 294 -22.32 -21.40 2.16
C SER A 294 -20.95 -21.15 1.53
N HIS A 295 -19.96 -22.04 1.70
CA HIS A 295 -18.61 -21.80 1.17
C HIS A 295 -18.59 -21.62 -0.35
N LYS A 296 -19.47 -22.30 -1.09
CA LYS A 296 -19.58 -22.13 -2.55
C LYS A 296 -20.02 -20.72 -2.92
N LEU A 297 -20.99 -20.17 -2.20
CA LEU A 297 -21.44 -18.80 -2.40
C LEU A 297 -20.33 -17.80 -2.08
N LEU A 298 -19.61 -17.99 -0.96
CA LEU A 298 -18.50 -17.11 -0.61
C LEU A 298 -17.35 -17.20 -1.62
N GLN A 299 -17.06 -18.40 -2.12
CA GLN A 299 -16.11 -18.60 -3.20
C GLN A 299 -16.53 -17.88 -4.48
N TRP A 300 -17.83 -17.91 -4.84
CA TRP A 300 -18.37 -17.16 -5.97
C TRP A 300 -18.20 -15.66 -5.80
N ILE A 301 -18.57 -15.10 -4.63
CA ILE A 301 -18.39 -13.67 -4.32
C ILE A 301 -16.92 -13.27 -4.45
N LEU A 302 -16.01 -14.05 -3.86
CA LEU A 302 -14.57 -13.82 -3.96
C LEU A 302 -14.04 -13.95 -5.39
N SER A 303 -14.65 -14.81 -6.22
CA SER A 303 -14.25 -14.99 -7.63
C SER A 303 -14.79 -13.88 -8.54
N ILE A 304 -15.89 -13.23 -8.18
CA ILE A 304 -16.47 -12.10 -8.92
C ILE A 304 -15.84 -10.77 -8.48
N SER A 305 -15.40 -10.65 -7.22
CA SER A 305 -14.75 -9.44 -6.69
C SER A 305 -13.62 -8.84 -7.53
N PRO A 306 -12.79 -9.62 -8.26
CA PRO A 306 -11.78 -9.09 -9.18
C PRO A 306 -12.37 -8.17 -10.25
N MET A 307 -13.61 -8.41 -10.70
CA MET A 307 -14.24 -7.56 -11.72
C MET A 307 -14.36 -6.10 -11.26
N ILE A 308 -14.81 -5.89 -10.01
CA ILE A 308 -14.90 -4.55 -9.42
C ILE A 308 -13.50 -3.99 -9.18
N ILE A 309 -12.57 -4.82 -8.70
CA ILE A 309 -11.18 -4.39 -8.46
C ILE A 309 -10.49 -3.92 -9.75
N THR A 310 -10.77 -4.57 -10.89
CA THR A 310 -10.21 -4.24 -12.21
C THR A 310 -10.93 -3.10 -12.93
N SER A 311 -12.10 -2.67 -12.46
CA SER A 311 -12.91 -1.62 -13.10
C SER A 311 -12.21 -0.27 -13.33
N PRO A 312 -11.19 0.16 -12.56
CA PRO A 312 -10.47 1.40 -12.86
C PRO A 312 -9.59 1.32 -14.13
N ILE A 313 -9.17 0.11 -14.55
CA ILE A 313 -8.19 -0.05 -15.65
C ILE A 313 -8.74 0.52 -16.97
N PRO A 314 -9.93 0.13 -17.46
CA PRO A 314 -10.44 0.67 -18.72
C PRO A 314 -10.56 2.20 -18.69
N LEU A 315 -10.96 2.78 -17.56
CA LEU A 315 -11.12 4.23 -17.41
C LEU A 315 -9.78 4.95 -17.39
N ALA A 316 -8.77 4.39 -16.73
CA ALA A 316 -7.43 4.94 -16.74
C ALA A 316 -6.81 4.93 -18.15
N ILE A 317 -7.02 3.84 -18.91
CA ILE A 317 -6.60 3.75 -20.31
C ILE A 317 -7.36 4.76 -21.17
N MET A 318 -8.68 4.87 -21.02
CA MET A 318 -9.48 5.85 -21.76
C MET A 318 -9.07 7.29 -21.42
N ASN A 319 -8.77 7.59 -20.17
CA ASN A 319 -8.26 8.89 -19.75
C ASN A 319 -6.88 9.17 -20.35
N ALA A 320 -6.05 8.14 -20.57
CA ALA A 320 -4.77 8.28 -21.24
C ALA A 320 -4.87 8.53 -22.75
N ILE A 321 -5.87 7.95 -23.40
CA ILE A 321 -6.14 8.17 -24.83
C ILE A 321 -6.87 9.51 -25.04
N THR A 322 -7.73 9.92 -24.10
CA THR A 322 -8.63 11.09 -24.21
C THR A 322 -8.60 11.97 -22.94
N PRO A 323 -7.52 12.74 -22.71
CA PRO A 323 -7.25 13.45 -21.46
C PRO A 323 -8.20 14.63 -21.15
N HIS A 324 -8.99 15.11 -22.10
CA HIS A 324 -9.91 16.24 -21.94
C HIS A 324 -11.34 15.87 -21.55
N THR A 325 -11.54 14.66 -21.03
CA THR A 325 -12.86 14.13 -20.67
C THR A 325 -13.00 14.03 -19.15
N ASN A 326 -14.24 13.99 -18.65
CA ASN A 326 -14.52 13.77 -17.23
C ASN A 326 -14.18 12.33 -16.74
N PHE A 327 -13.45 11.52 -17.54
CA PHE A 327 -13.04 10.17 -17.15
C PHE A 327 -12.14 10.17 -15.92
N GLY A 328 -11.38 11.24 -15.67
CA GLY A 328 -10.59 11.38 -14.44
C GLY A 328 -11.43 11.25 -13.17
N GLN A 329 -12.55 11.96 -13.08
CA GLN A 329 -13.44 11.91 -11.91
C GLN A 329 -14.11 10.53 -11.77
N VAL A 330 -14.59 9.97 -12.87
CA VAL A 330 -15.21 8.64 -12.88
C VAL A 330 -14.19 7.57 -12.45
N ASN A 331 -12.95 7.64 -12.94
CA ASN A 331 -11.86 6.75 -12.55
C ASN A 331 -11.59 6.80 -11.03
N ARG A 332 -11.60 8.00 -10.42
CA ARG A 332 -11.44 8.15 -8.95
C ARG A 332 -12.55 7.41 -8.19
N THR A 333 -13.81 7.49 -8.63
CA THR A 333 -14.94 6.77 -8.01
C THR A 333 -14.81 5.24 -8.12
N PHE A 334 -14.39 4.73 -9.28
CA PHE A 334 -14.14 3.30 -9.45
C PHE A 334 -12.93 2.83 -8.65
N LEU A 335 -11.89 3.66 -8.50
CA LEU A 335 -10.75 3.38 -7.63
C LEU A 335 -11.20 3.30 -6.17
N ALA A 336 -12.05 4.21 -5.69
CA ALA A 336 -12.63 4.13 -4.36
C ALA A 336 -13.45 2.85 -4.17
N SER A 337 -14.29 2.51 -5.15
CA SER A 337 -15.10 1.28 -5.15
C SER A 337 -14.25 0.00 -5.09
N SER A 338 -13.15 -0.04 -5.85
CA SER A 338 -12.15 -1.11 -5.83
C SER A 338 -11.52 -1.28 -4.44
N ASN A 339 -11.08 -0.20 -3.80
CA ASN A 339 -10.52 -0.24 -2.44
C ASN A 339 -11.57 -0.65 -1.38
N CYS A 340 -12.80 -0.15 -1.47
CA CYS A 340 -13.89 -0.58 -0.59
C CYS A 340 -14.19 -2.08 -0.74
N MET A 341 -14.18 -2.60 -1.97
CA MET A 341 -14.37 -4.02 -2.22
C MET A 341 -13.24 -4.85 -1.60
N LEU A 342 -11.98 -4.40 -1.71
CA LEU A 342 -10.84 -5.06 -1.09
C LEU A 342 -11.00 -5.16 0.43
N VAL A 343 -11.35 -4.04 1.09
CA VAL A 343 -11.60 -4.00 2.54
C VAL A 343 -12.78 -4.88 2.94
N MET A 344 -13.86 -4.88 2.16
CA MET A 344 -15.01 -5.74 2.42
C MET A 344 -14.62 -7.21 2.39
N MET A 345 -13.84 -7.63 1.37
CA MET A 345 -13.33 -9.01 1.31
C MET A 345 -12.42 -9.33 2.50
N ASP A 346 -11.54 -8.41 2.88
CA ASP A 346 -10.65 -8.56 4.02
C ASP A 346 -11.39 -8.73 5.35
N LEU A 347 -12.45 -7.94 5.58
CA LEU A 347 -13.31 -8.06 6.76
C LEU A 347 -14.02 -9.42 6.79
N VAL A 348 -14.49 -9.90 5.65
CA VAL A 348 -15.13 -11.23 5.55
C VAL A 348 -14.11 -12.34 5.85
N LEU A 349 -12.91 -12.26 5.30
CA LEU A 349 -11.84 -13.23 5.55
C LEU A 349 -11.38 -13.20 7.02
N LEU A 350 -11.27 -12.02 7.62
CA LEU A 350 -10.94 -11.85 9.04
C LEU A 350 -12.05 -12.40 9.94
N TYR A 351 -13.32 -12.18 9.59
CA TYR A 351 -14.46 -12.73 10.31
C TYR A 351 -14.48 -14.27 10.26
N VAL A 352 -14.26 -14.86 9.08
CA VAL A 352 -14.11 -16.31 8.93
C VAL A 352 -13.00 -16.83 9.83
N PHE A 353 -11.86 -16.14 9.86
CA PHE A 353 -10.73 -16.52 10.69
C PHE A 353 -11.07 -16.46 12.18
N ALA A 354 -11.67 -15.37 12.66
CA ALA A 354 -12.08 -15.21 14.05
C ALA A 354 -13.08 -16.29 14.49
N ARG A 355 -14.06 -16.61 13.63
CA ARG A 355 -15.02 -17.71 13.88
C ARG A 355 -14.34 -19.07 13.95
N PHE A 356 -13.40 -19.33 13.05
CA PHE A 356 -12.62 -20.56 13.05
C PHE A 356 -11.85 -20.74 14.36
N LEU A 357 -11.26 -19.67 14.90
CA LEU A 357 -10.58 -19.70 16.21
C LEU A 357 -11.53 -20.03 17.35
N GLY A 358 -12.72 -19.41 17.37
CA GLY A 358 -13.74 -19.71 18.38
C GLY A 358 -14.09 -21.20 18.40
N MET A 359 -14.27 -21.80 17.22
CA MET A 359 -14.57 -23.23 17.08
C MET A 359 -13.42 -24.13 17.53
N MET A 360 -12.17 -23.79 17.18
CA MET A 360 -11.00 -24.58 17.61
C MET A 360 -10.81 -24.52 19.13
N ARG A 361 -11.04 -23.37 19.77
CA ARG A 361 -10.96 -23.22 21.23
C ARG A 361 -12.01 -24.06 21.96
N SER A 362 -13.24 -24.15 21.44
CA SER A 362 -14.27 -24.98 22.05
C SER A 362 -13.98 -26.49 21.94
N VAL A 363 -13.28 -26.92 20.89
CA VAL A 363 -13.01 -28.35 20.62
C VAL A 363 -11.74 -28.85 21.33
N ALA A 364 -10.70 -28.03 21.43
CA ALA A 364 -9.38 -28.49 21.88
C ALA A 364 -9.22 -28.71 23.41
N GLY A 365 -10.19 -28.27 24.22
CA GLY A 365 -10.06 -28.28 25.69
C GLY A 365 -8.88 -27.44 26.21
N SER A 366 -8.79 -27.24 27.52
CA SER A 366 -7.81 -26.35 28.14
C SER A 366 -6.36 -26.85 28.12
N SER A 367 -6.10 -28.11 27.73
CA SER A 367 -4.82 -28.79 27.97
C SER A 367 -3.86 -28.88 26.78
N SER A 368 -4.29 -28.58 25.55
CA SER A 368 -3.43 -28.64 24.35
C SER A 368 -3.21 -27.28 23.66
N SER A 369 -3.70 -26.19 24.26
CA SER A 369 -3.95 -24.92 23.56
C SER A 369 -2.72 -24.06 23.23
N GLY A 370 -1.64 -24.10 24.01
CA GLY A 370 -0.62 -23.04 23.99
C GLY A 370 0.09 -22.81 22.63
N LEU A 371 0.45 -23.88 21.92
CA LEU A 371 1.19 -23.79 20.65
C LEU A 371 0.31 -23.43 19.45
N ALA A 372 -0.88 -24.03 19.37
CA ALA A 372 -1.86 -23.68 18.35
C ALA A 372 -2.30 -22.22 18.53
N GLU A 373 -2.54 -21.81 19.78
CA GLU A 373 -2.95 -20.46 20.14
C GLU A 373 -1.90 -19.40 19.74
N SER A 374 -0.60 -19.68 19.87
CA SER A 374 0.46 -18.75 19.44
C SER A 374 0.45 -18.47 17.92
N LYS A 375 0.31 -19.51 17.08
CA LYS A 375 0.22 -19.34 15.61
C LYS A 375 -1.01 -18.54 15.22
N PHE A 376 -2.14 -18.85 15.86
CA PHE A 376 -3.39 -18.15 15.60
C PHE A 376 -3.36 -16.70 16.05
N ASN A 377 -2.77 -16.41 17.21
CA ASN A 377 -2.59 -15.05 17.70
C ASN A 377 -1.74 -14.23 16.73
N THR A 378 -0.65 -14.82 16.21
CA THR A 378 0.20 -14.18 15.19
C THR A 378 -0.63 -13.78 13.97
N ILE A 379 -1.42 -14.69 13.40
CA ILE A 379 -2.25 -14.39 12.22
C ILE A 379 -3.31 -13.33 12.54
N CYS A 380 -3.95 -13.40 13.72
CA CYS A 380 -4.95 -12.44 14.14
C CYS A 380 -4.38 -11.03 14.26
N VAL A 381 -3.25 -10.87 14.94
CA VAL A 381 -2.61 -9.56 15.15
C VAL A 381 -2.18 -8.97 13.82
N PHE A 382 -1.35 -9.67 13.03
CA PHE A 382 -0.89 -9.15 11.75
C PHE A 382 -2.05 -8.96 10.75
N GLY A 383 -3.04 -9.87 10.75
CA GLY A 383 -4.24 -9.74 9.93
C GLY A 383 -5.05 -8.50 10.28
N SER A 384 -5.31 -8.25 11.57
CA SER A 384 -6.06 -7.06 12.01
C SER A 384 -5.36 -5.75 11.64
N VAL A 385 -4.03 -5.70 11.76
CA VAL A 385 -3.23 -4.54 11.35
C VAL A 385 -3.30 -4.33 9.84
N ALA A 386 -3.17 -5.41 9.03
CA ALA A 386 -3.29 -5.32 7.58
C ALA A 386 -4.68 -4.80 7.15
N VAL A 387 -5.76 -5.34 7.72
CA VAL A 387 -7.12 -4.88 7.42
C VAL A 387 -7.32 -3.42 7.84
N SER A 388 -6.76 -3.00 8.97
CA SER A 388 -6.84 -1.60 9.42
C SER A 388 -6.13 -0.65 8.45
N LEU A 389 -4.95 -1.04 7.96
CA LEU A 389 -4.22 -0.28 6.93
C LEU A 389 -5.01 -0.21 5.62
N CYS A 390 -5.60 -1.32 5.16
CA CYS A 390 -6.48 -1.33 3.99
C CYS A 390 -7.71 -0.43 4.20
N ALA A 391 -8.28 -0.39 5.41
CA ALA A 391 -9.41 0.49 5.75
C ALA A 391 -9.02 1.97 5.70
N VAL A 392 -7.82 2.34 6.19
CA VAL A 392 -7.28 3.71 6.05
C VAL A 392 -7.11 4.07 4.57
N GLN A 393 -6.55 3.16 3.76
CA GLN A 393 -6.44 3.35 2.31
C GLN A 393 -7.83 3.54 1.66
N SER A 394 -8.84 2.75 2.04
CA SER A 394 -10.19 2.84 1.48
C SER A 394 -10.91 4.13 1.90
N ALA A 395 -10.87 4.50 3.18
CA ALA A 395 -11.46 5.75 3.69
C ALA A 395 -10.85 6.94 2.96
N GLY A 396 -9.54 6.88 2.76
CA GLY A 396 -8.86 7.82 1.94
C GLY A 396 -9.35 7.88 0.49
N ALA A 397 -9.49 6.73 -0.17
CA ALA A 397 -9.86 6.69 -1.58
C ALA A 397 -11.24 7.31 -1.79
N VAL A 398 -12.16 7.08 -0.83
CA VAL A 398 -13.48 7.71 -0.79
C VAL A 398 -13.33 9.22 -0.60
N TRP A 399 -12.54 9.67 0.38
CA TRP A 399 -12.27 11.10 0.60
C TRP A 399 -11.78 11.77 -0.69
N PHE A 400 -10.78 11.18 -1.34
CA PHE A 400 -10.18 11.67 -2.58
C PHE A 400 -11.17 11.73 -3.75
N ALA A 401 -12.11 10.77 -3.83
CA ALA A 401 -13.16 10.76 -4.85
C ALA A 401 -14.28 11.79 -4.59
N THR A 402 -14.54 12.14 -3.33
CA THR A 402 -15.62 13.06 -2.95
C THR A 402 -15.22 14.53 -2.93
N MET A 403 -13.93 14.83 -2.75
CA MET A 403 -13.45 16.20 -2.66
C MET A 403 -13.52 16.86 -4.04
N GLN A 404 -14.22 18.00 -4.13
CA GLN A 404 -14.15 18.87 -5.31
C GLN A 404 -12.81 19.61 -5.22
N TRP A 405 -11.90 19.29 -6.12
CA TRP A 405 -10.57 19.87 -6.11
C TRP A 405 -10.57 21.13 -6.95
N ASP A 406 -10.08 22.23 -6.36
CA ASP A 406 -9.66 23.39 -7.12
C ASP A 406 -8.35 23.02 -7.84
N VAL A 407 -8.27 23.28 -9.15
CA VAL A 407 -7.23 22.77 -10.10
C VAL A 407 -5.79 22.98 -9.62
N VAL A 408 -5.64 23.95 -8.73
CA VAL A 408 -4.42 24.45 -8.10
C VAL A 408 -3.72 23.54 -7.11
N ALA A 409 -4.40 23.47 -5.98
CA ALA A 409 -4.18 22.56 -4.87
C ALA A 409 -3.99 21.11 -5.36
N GLU A 410 -4.59 20.74 -6.50
CA GLU A 410 -4.59 19.37 -7.03
C GLU A 410 -3.24 18.68 -7.00
N TYR A 411 -2.13 19.30 -7.42
CA TYR A 411 -0.91 18.51 -7.61
C TYR A 411 -0.25 18.09 -6.28
N GLU A 412 -0.13 18.99 -5.29
CA GLU A 412 0.50 18.66 -4.00
C GLU A 412 -0.33 17.62 -3.27
N TYR A 413 -1.65 17.80 -3.29
CA TYR A 413 -2.56 16.85 -2.68
C TYR A 413 -2.56 15.52 -3.44
N VAL A 414 -2.57 15.50 -4.78
CA VAL A 414 -2.50 14.26 -5.57
C VAL A 414 -1.20 13.51 -5.31
N LEU A 415 -0.06 14.21 -5.29
CA LEU A 415 1.25 13.60 -5.02
C LEU A 415 1.34 13.08 -3.59
N GLY A 416 0.99 13.91 -2.61
CA GLY A 416 0.96 13.53 -1.20
C GLY A 416 0.02 12.36 -0.95
N TRP A 417 -1.13 12.35 -1.62
CA TRP A 417 -2.10 11.26 -1.59
C TRP A 417 -1.54 9.95 -2.15
N THR A 418 -0.95 10.03 -3.34
CA THR A 418 -0.35 8.88 -4.02
C THR A 418 0.79 8.29 -3.19
N SER A 419 1.64 9.14 -2.62
CA SER A 419 2.70 8.71 -1.72
C SER A 419 2.18 8.10 -0.42
N CYS A 420 1.13 8.66 0.17
CA CYS A 420 0.46 8.07 1.34
C CYS A 420 -0.07 6.66 1.00
N PHE A 421 -0.71 6.51 -0.16
CA PHE A 421 -1.23 5.22 -0.63
C PHE A 421 -0.14 4.17 -0.82
N MET A 422 0.94 4.54 -1.51
CA MET A 422 2.07 3.63 -1.68
C MET A 422 2.72 3.29 -0.35
N GLY A 423 2.87 4.25 0.56
CA GLY A 423 3.37 4.04 1.92
C GLY A 423 2.52 3.04 2.70
N VAL A 424 1.19 3.18 2.67
CA VAL A 424 0.26 2.23 3.32
C VAL A 424 0.41 0.82 2.73
N ARG A 425 0.55 0.68 1.41
CA ARG A 425 0.76 -0.63 0.78
C ARG A 425 2.10 -1.27 1.13
N VAL A 426 3.17 -0.47 1.20
CA VAL A 426 4.47 -0.92 1.71
C VAL A 426 4.31 -1.46 3.13
N LEU A 427 3.58 -0.75 4.00
CA LEU A 427 3.29 -1.20 5.37
C LEU A 427 2.46 -2.50 5.38
N VAL A 428 1.43 -2.63 4.54
CA VAL A 428 0.65 -3.86 4.41
C VAL A 428 1.56 -5.05 4.03
N MET A 429 2.42 -4.88 3.03
CA MET A 429 3.35 -5.95 2.63
C MET A 429 4.38 -6.29 3.72
N LEU A 430 4.84 -5.29 4.49
CA LEU A 430 5.73 -5.48 5.63
C LEU A 430 5.04 -6.27 6.76
N VAL A 431 3.79 -5.95 7.07
CA VAL A 431 2.95 -6.68 8.03
C VAL A 431 2.77 -8.13 7.56
N MET A 432 2.55 -8.37 6.27
CA MET A 432 2.41 -9.70 5.71
C MET A 432 3.71 -10.51 5.71
N LEU A 433 4.86 -9.86 5.47
CA LEU A 433 6.18 -10.47 5.64
C LEU A 433 6.43 -10.86 7.11
N GLY A 434 6.11 -9.95 8.04
CA GLY A 434 6.22 -10.17 9.48
C GLY A 434 5.36 -11.34 9.95
N MET A 435 4.13 -11.45 9.45
CA MET A 435 3.27 -12.61 9.70
C MET A 435 3.93 -13.92 9.23
N LYS A 436 4.52 -13.93 8.03
CA LYS A 436 5.18 -15.12 7.48
C LYS A 436 6.35 -15.55 8.36
N TRP A 437 7.16 -14.60 8.81
CA TRP A 437 8.25 -14.86 9.75
C TRP A 437 7.76 -15.37 11.10
N GLY A 438 6.72 -14.76 11.67
CA GLY A 438 6.13 -15.18 12.94
C GLY A 438 5.61 -16.62 12.88
N LEU A 439 4.91 -16.97 11.80
CA LEU A 439 4.42 -18.33 11.57
C LEU A 439 5.54 -19.36 11.47
N PHE A 440 6.62 -19.02 10.78
CA PHE A 440 7.77 -19.91 10.67
C PHE A 440 8.48 -20.11 12.00
N ARG A 441 8.71 -19.03 12.76
CA ARG A 441 9.31 -19.13 14.08
C ARG A 441 8.49 -20.06 14.99
N GLY A 442 7.16 -19.90 14.98
CA GLY A 442 6.26 -20.79 15.71
C GLY A 442 6.35 -22.25 15.24
N ALA A 443 6.53 -22.50 13.94
CA ALA A 443 6.73 -23.85 13.42
C ALA A 443 8.08 -24.47 13.86
N VAL A 444 9.16 -23.68 13.85
CA VAL A 444 10.48 -24.14 14.32
C VAL A 444 10.47 -24.45 15.81
N GLU A 445 9.82 -23.61 16.62
CA GLU A 445 9.66 -23.84 18.07
C GLU A 445 8.85 -25.12 18.34
N GLU A 446 7.81 -25.40 17.54
CA GLU A 446 7.05 -26.64 17.64
C GLU A 446 7.89 -27.89 17.35
N VAL A 447 8.70 -27.85 16.28
CA VAL A 447 9.60 -28.97 15.94
C VAL A 447 10.62 -29.20 17.04
N LYS A 448 11.22 -28.12 17.59
CA LYS A 448 12.17 -28.22 18.71
C LYS A 448 11.54 -28.84 19.95
N LEU A 449 10.30 -28.47 20.28
CA LEU A 449 9.58 -29.03 21.42
C LEU A 449 9.23 -30.51 21.21
N LYS A 450 8.82 -30.90 19.99
CA LYS A 450 8.57 -32.30 19.63
C LYS A 450 9.85 -33.16 19.73
N VAL A 451 10.98 -32.66 19.24
CA VAL A 451 12.27 -33.36 19.34
C VAL A 451 12.69 -33.53 20.79
N ARG A 452 12.59 -32.49 21.63
CA ARG A 452 12.87 -32.61 23.08
C ARG A 452 11.92 -33.57 23.78
N GLY A 453 10.63 -33.57 23.42
CA GLY A 453 9.65 -34.51 23.96
C GLY A 453 10.04 -35.97 23.65
N LYS A 454 10.39 -36.26 22.39
CA LYS A 454 10.88 -37.57 21.97
C LYS A 454 12.18 -37.96 22.68
N GLU A 455 13.13 -37.04 22.83
CA GLU A 455 14.38 -37.30 23.58
C GLU A 455 14.13 -37.68 25.04
N VAL A 456 13.19 -37.01 25.71
CA VAL A 456 12.81 -37.33 27.09
C VAL A 456 12.12 -38.70 27.17
N GLU A 457 11.22 -38.99 26.22
CA GLU A 457 10.55 -40.30 26.14
C GLU A 457 11.54 -41.44 25.85
N LEU A 458 12.50 -41.23 24.95
CA LEU A 458 13.58 -42.19 24.66
C LEU A 458 14.51 -42.40 25.86
N LYS A 459 14.86 -41.34 26.60
CA LYS A 459 15.64 -41.46 27.85
C LYS A 459 14.87 -42.19 28.96
N PHE A 460 13.55 -42.07 28.98
CA PHE A 460 12.70 -42.81 29.91
C PHE A 460 12.57 -44.29 29.53
N LYS A 461 12.32 -44.59 28.24
CA LYS A 461 12.19 -45.96 27.72
C LYS A 461 13.51 -46.74 27.73
N SER A 462 14.65 -46.10 27.49
CA SER A 462 15.97 -46.74 27.49
C SER A 462 16.48 -47.14 28.89
N GLY A 463 15.71 -46.89 29.96
CA GLY A 463 16.12 -47.25 31.32
C GLY A 463 17.38 -46.54 31.81
N VAL A 464 17.85 -45.50 31.10
CA VAL A 464 19.04 -44.71 31.46
C VAL A 464 18.80 -43.87 32.73
N PHE A 465 17.55 -43.80 33.21
CA PHE A 465 17.22 -43.29 34.54
C PHE A 465 17.41 -44.31 35.69
N SER A 466 17.94 -45.51 35.44
CA SER A 466 18.11 -46.56 36.46
C SER A 466 19.27 -46.37 37.44
N ARG A 467 19.98 -45.23 37.45
CA ARG A 467 21.08 -45.00 38.41
C ARG A 467 21.34 -43.53 38.76
N ALA A 468 20.30 -42.75 39.04
CA ALA A 468 20.48 -41.55 39.85
C ALA A 468 20.43 -41.97 41.33
N THR A 469 21.57 -41.90 42.01
CA THR A 469 21.74 -42.18 43.44
C THR A 469 20.69 -41.44 44.28
N PRO A 470 19.99 -42.15 45.20
CA PRO A 470 19.07 -41.53 46.14
C PRO A 470 19.86 -40.89 47.28
N SER A 471 20.39 -39.69 47.08
CA SER A 471 21.04 -38.94 48.17
C SER A 471 20.83 -37.43 48.15
N ALA A 472 19.98 -36.87 47.28
CA ALA A 472 19.76 -35.42 47.22
C ALA A 472 18.30 -34.97 47.05
N LEU A 473 17.32 -35.68 47.63
CA LEU A 473 15.91 -35.32 47.54
C LEU A 473 15.14 -35.60 48.85
N GLY A 474 15.52 -34.88 49.91
CA GLY A 474 14.82 -34.90 51.20
C GLY A 474 13.63 -33.95 51.34
N VAL A 475 13.19 -33.23 50.28
CA VAL A 475 12.19 -32.15 50.44
C VAL A 475 11.07 -32.15 49.38
N LYS A 476 10.90 -33.20 48.56
CA LYS A 476 9.81 -33.26 47.55
C LYS A 476 8.94 -34.53 47.58
N GLN A 477 8.98 -35.29 48.66
CA GLN A 477 8.26 -36.57 48.74
C GLN A 477 6.75 -36.41 49.03
N SER A 478 6.30 -35.29 49.62
CA SER A 478 4.88 -35.10 49.96
C SER A 478 3.97 -34.71 48.79
N VAL A 479 4.50 -34.16 47.69
CA VAL A 479 3.71 -33.80 46.50
C VAL A 479 3.65 -34.96 45.49
N MET A 480 4.63 -35.88 45.51
CA MET A 480 4.66 -37.02 44.61
C MET A 480 3.77 -38.18 45.09
N GLU A 481 3.69 -38.46 46.40
CA GLU A 481 2.84 -39.54 46.91
C GLU A 481 1.34 -39.30 46.66
N GLN A 482 0.89 -38.04 46.67
CA GLN A 482 -0.51 -37.69 46.35
C GLN A 482 -0.82 -37.77 44.84
N SER A 483 0.19 -37.59 43.98
CA SER A 483 0.05 -37.80 42.54
C SER A 483 0.15 -39.28 42.14
N GLU A 484 0.89 -40.09 42.89
CA GLU A 484 1.06 -41.52 42.58
C GLU A 484 -0.14 -42.36 43.02
N MET A 485 -0.78 -42.05 44.16
CA MET A 485 -2.04 -42.69 44.56
C MET A 485 -3.19 -42.43 43.58
N ASN A 486 -3.25 -41.24 42.97
CA ASN A 486 -4.27 -40.94 41.95
C ASN A 486 -3.96 -41.59 40.59
N LYS A 487 -2.69 -41.83 40.27
CA LYS A 487 -2.29 -42.52 39.03
C LYS A 487 -2.47 -44.03 39.12
N SER A 488 -2.20 -44.66 40.27
CA SER A 488 -2.42 -46.11 40.44
C SER A 488 -3.91 -46.46 40.39
N ALA A 489 -4.76 -45.67 41.06
CA ALA A 489 -6.22 -45.85 41.02
C ALA A 489 -6.82 -45.62 39.62
N PHE A 490 -6.22 -44.73 38.82
CA PHE A 490 -6.65 -44.49 37.44
C PHE A 490 -6.13 -45.58 36.49
N ALA A 491 -4.87 -46.02 36.65
CA ALA A 491 -4.29 -47.09 35.83
C ALA A 491 -5.01 -48.43 36.04
N GLU A 492 -5.42 -48.76 37.27
CA GLU A 492 -6.14 -49.98 37.59
C GLU A 492 -7.58 -49.97 37.03
N LYS A 493 -8.27 -48.81 37.08
CA LYS A 493 -9.56 -48.62 36.39
C LYS A 493 -9.45 -48.65 34.87
N SER A 494 -8.35 -48.12 34.31
CA SER A 494 -8.12 -48.07 32.86
C SER A 494 -7.76 -49.44 32.29
N ALA A 495 -6.89 -50.20 32.97
CA ALA A 495 -6.54 -51.56 32.58
C ALA A 495 -7.76 -52.51 32.67
N GLY A 496 -8.60 -52.34 33.70
CA GLY A 496 -9.87 -53.06 33.80
C GLY A 496 -10.86 -52.71 32.69
N ALA A 497 -10.92 -51.44 32.25
CA ALA A 497 -11.80 -51.00 31.17
C ALA A 497 -11.29 -51.45 29.78
N ILE A 498 -9.98 -51.40 29.54
CA ILE A 498 -9.34 -51.84 28.29
C ILE A 498 -9.44 -53.36 28.14
N SER A 499 -9.18 -54.13 29.20
CA SER A 499 -9.35 -55.59 29.20
C SER A 499 -10.81 -56.00 28.94
N LYS A 500 -11.77 -55.23 29.47
CA LYS A 500 -13.21 -55.49 29.27
C LYS A 500 -13.67 -55.11 27.87
N MET A 501 -13.11 -54.03 27.29
CA MET A 501 -13.36 -53.57 25.92
C MET A 501 -12.73 -54.52 24.89
N GLU A 502 -11.50 -54.99 25.10
CA GLU A 502 -10.85 -56.00 24.25
C GLU A 502 -11.62 -57.32 24.26
N ARG A 503 -12.13 -57.76 25.42
CA ARG A 503 -12.98 -58.97 25.48
C ARG A 503 -14.29 -58.80 24.71
N THR A 504 -14.96 -57.65 24.85
CA THR A 504 -16.23 -57.40 24.14
C THR A 504 -16.03 -57.23 22.64
N ASP A 505 -14.91 -56.64 22.20
CA ASP A 505 -14.59 -56.49 20.78
C ASP A 505 -14.17 -57.83 20.16
N THR A 506 -13.46 -58.68 20.90
CA THR A 506 -13.08 -60.03 20.42
C THR A 506 -14.29 -60.96 20.33
N GLU A 507 -15.21 -60.93 21.31
CA GLU A 507 -16.47 -61.70 21.26
C GLU A 507 -17.44 -61.18 20.19
N SER A 508 -17.53 -59.85 20.02
CA SER A 508 -18.33 -59.23 18.95
C SER A 508 -17.78 -59.61 17.56
N ARG A 509 -16.46 -59.58 17.37
CA ARG A 509 -15.81 -59.95 16.10
C ARG A 509 -15.91 -61.44 15.78
N LYS A 510 -15.79 -62.33 16.78
CA LYS A 510 -16.02 -63.76 16.61
C LYS A 510 -17.47 -64.05 16.21
N SER A 511 -18.44 -63.33 16.79
CA SER A 511 -19.85 -63.44 16.42
C SER A 511 -20.17 -62.93 15.00
N ARG A 512 -19.38 -61.98 14.45
CA ARG A 512 -19.55 -61.46 13.08
C ARG A 512 -18.92 -62.40 12.05
N MET A 513 -17.80 -63.02 12.40
CA MET A 513 -17.14 -64.05 11.59
C MET A 513 -18.00 -65.32 11.47
N GLU A 514 -18.63 -65.75 12.57
CA GLU A 514 -19.59 -66.88 12.57
C GLU A 514 -20.90 -66.57 11.80
N ARG A 515 -21.19 -65.27 11.54
CA ARG A 515 -22.35 -64.80 10.76
C ARG A 515 -22.05 -64.56 9.27
N GLY A 516 -20.82 -64.80 8.81
CA GLY A 516 -20.45 -64.64 7.40
C GLY A 516 -20.49 -63.20 6.88
N GLU A 517 -20.33 -62.20 7.77
CA GLU A 517 -20.27 -60.81 7.35
C GLU A 517 -18.95 -60.51 6.61
N THR A 518 -19.02 -59.83 5.46
CA THR A 518 -17.85 -59.46 4.66
C THR A 518 -17.11 -58.27 5.27
N PHE A 519 -15.82 -58.46 5.53
CA PHE A 519 -14.93 -57.41 6.03
C PHE A 519 -14.47 -56.49 4.89
N THR A 520 -14.18 -55.24 5.22
CA THR A 520 -13.63 -54.30 4.23
C THR A 520 -12.18 -54.67 3.89
N PHE A 521 -11.73 -54.35 2.67
CA PHE A 521 -10.34 -54.60 2.21
C PHE A 521 -9.28 -54.14 3.22
N LYS A 522 -9.54 -53.02 3.91
CA LYS A 522 -8.66 -52.47 4.94
C LYS A 522 -8.58 -53.33 6.19
N GLU A 523 -9.67 -53.99 6.59
CA GLU A 523 -9.71 -54.86 7.77
C GLU A 523 -9.02 -56.20 7.51
N ASN A 524 -9.15 -56.76 6.30
CA ASN A 524 -8.42 -57.95 5.88
C ASN A 524 -6.91 -57.69 5.77
N ALA A 525 -6.50 -56.56 5.17
CA ALA A 525 -5.09 -56.19 5.08
C ALA A 525 -4.44 -55.99 6.46
N ILE A 526 -5.16 -55.47 7.45
CA ILE A 526 -4.65 -55.29 8.82
C ILE A 526 -4.51 -56.65 9.54
N LEU A 527 -5.46 -57.57 9.36
CA LEU A 527 -5.39 -58.92 9.95
C LEU A 527 -4.19 -59.70 9.42
N GLU A 528 -3.91 -59.56 8.14
CA GLU A 528 -2.86 -60.31 7.46
C GLU A 528 -1.47 -59.75 7.74
N ILE A 529 -1.33 -58.42 7.81
CA ILE A 529 -0.10 -57.77 8.28
C ILE A 529 0.23 -58.22 9.72
N GLN A 530 -0.78 -58.42 10.58
CA GLN A 530 -0.57 -58.92 11.95
C GLN A 530 -0.15 -60.39 12.01
N GLU A 531 -0.62 -61.25 11.10
CA GLU A 531 -0.16 -62.65 10.97
C GLU A 531 1.26 -62.73 10.39
N ILE A 532 1.54 -61.95 9.35
CA ILE A 532 2.84 -61.91 8.68
C ILE A 532 3.94 -61.34 9.60
N MET A 533 3.60 -60.36 10.44
CA MET A 533 4.52 -59.82 11.47
C MET A 533 4.92 -60.86 12.52
N LYS A 534 4.12 -61.92 12.75
CA LYS A 534 4.49 -63.02 13.65
C LYS A 534 5.50 -64.00 13.04
N ALA A 535 5.70 -63.99 11.71
CA ALA A 535 6.52 -64.97 10.99
C ALA A 535 7.98 -64.53 10.75
N GLY A 536 8.35 -63.29 11.08
CA GLY A 536 9.75 -62.89 11.32
C GLY A 536 10.78 -63.18 10.22
N ASN A 537 10.61 -62.65 9.00
CA ASN A 537 11.71 -62.36 8.08
C ASN A 537 11.29 -61.39 6.95
N ASN A 538 11.86 -60.19 6.89
CA ASN A 538 11.45 -59.09 5.98
C ASN A 538 11.47 -59.44 4.49
N ASP A 539 12.38 -60.31 4.04
CA ASP A 539 12.47 -60.70 2.63
C ASP A 539 11.33 -61.63 2.21
N THR A 540 10.78 -62.41 3.14
CA THR A 540 9.61 -63.27 2.91
C THR A 540 8.34 -62.41 2.80
N ILE A 541 8.24 -61.36 3.62
CA ILE A 541 7.11 -60.41 3.65
C ILE A 541 6.97 -59.70 2.30
N HIS A 542 8.07 -59.19 1.75
CA HIS A 542 8.05 -58.47 0.47
C HIS A 542 7.69 -59.39 -0.71
N ARG A 543 8.13 -60.65 -0.71
CA ARG A 543 7.79 -61.60 -1.79
C ARG A 543 6.36 -62.09 -1.70
N SER A 544 5.85 -62.37 -0.50
CA SER A 544 4.44 -62.76 -0.31
C SER A 544 3.48 -61.63 -0.70
N LEU A 545 3.74 -60.39 -0.28
CA LEU A 545 2.95 -59.23 -0.70
C LEU A 545 2.94 -59.03 -2.22
N LYS A 546 4.06 -59.30 -2.90
CA LYS A 546 4.13 -59.18 -4.36
C LYS A 546 3.40 -60.31 -5.09
N HIS A 547 3.42 -61.54 -4.57
CA HIS A 547 2.71 -62.67 -5.18
C HIS A 547 1.18 -62.51 -5.05
N GLU A 548 0.70 -62.13 -3.86
CA GLU A 548 -0.73 -62.05 -3.55
C GLU A 548 -1.43 -60.87 -4.24
N VAL A 549 -0.76 -59.72 -4.37
CA VAL A 549 -1.31 -58.54 -5.07
C VAL A 549 -1.47 -58.84 -6.56
N VAL A 550 -0.52 -59.54 -7.18
CA VAL A 550 -0.61 -59.95 -8.58
C VAL A 550 -1.73 -60.99 -8.78
N GLU A 551 -1.92 -61.89 -7.81
CA GLU A 551 -2.95 -62.94 -7.88
C GLU A 551 -4.37 -62.39 -7.66
N ASN A 552 -4.56 -61.38 -6.80
CA ASN A 552 -5.87 -60.83 -6.47
C ASN A 552 -6.30 -59.63 -7.34
N THR A 553 -5.36 -58.86 -7.89
CA THR A 553 -5.69 -57.71 -8.74
C THR A 553 -5.61 -58.01 -10.23
N GLY A 554 -4.92 -59.10 -10.62
CA GLY A 554 -4.67 -59.44 -12.02
C GLY A 554 -3.84 -58.41 -12.79
N ASP A 555 -3.36 -57.37 -12.10
CA ASP A 555 -2.65 -56.25 -12.69
C ASP A 555 -1.16 -56.34 -12.32
N THR A 556 -0.30 -56.21 -13.35
CA THR A 556 1.14 -56.46 -13.22
C THR A 556 1.94 -55.18 -12.98
N GLU A 557 1.28 -54.03 -12.83
CA GLU A 557 1.97 -52.78 -12.52
C GLU A 557 2.38 -52.71 -11.04
N ASP A 558 3.69 -52.65 -10.80
CA ASP A 558 4.40 -52.53 -9.50
C ASP A 558 3.91 -51.39 -8.57
N LYS A 559 2.98 -50.52 -9.00
CA LYS A 559 2.56 -49.31 -8.25
C LYS A 559 1.81 -49.62 -6.95
N ASP A 560 0.92 -50.61 -6.95
CA ASP A 560 0.12 -50.91 -5.75
C ASP A 560 0.93 -51.68 -4.71
N THR A 561 1.88 -52.50 -5.15
CA THR A 561 2.87 -53.15 -4.30
C THR A 561 3.82 -52.12 -3.67
N ASP A 562 4.25 -51.11 -4.44
CA ASP A 562 5.08 -50.00 -3.95
C ASP A 562 4.34 -49.12 -2.93
N ILE A 563 3.03 -48.90 -3.10
CA ILE A 563 2.21 -48.15 -2.14
C ILE A 563 2.06 -48.94 -0.83
N ALA A 564 1.77 -50.24 -0.90
CA ALA A 564 1.68 -51.10 0.29
C ALA A 564 3.03 -51.20 1.02
N TRP A 565 4.12 -51.37 0.27
CA TRP A 565 5.48 -51.42 0.82
C TRP A 565 5.90 -50.09 1.45
N LYS A 566 5.50 -48.96 0.86
CA LYS A 566 5.74 -47.63 1.41
C LYS A 566 4.95 -47.39 2.69
N ILE A 567 3.70 -47.83 2.77
CA ILE A 567 2.91 -47.77 4.02
C ILE A 567 3.57 -48.62 5.11
N PHE A 568 4.11 -49.79 4.75
CA PHE A 568 4.84 -50.67 5.67
C PHE A 568 6.18 -50.06 6.14
N GLN A 569 6.94 -49.46 5.22
CA GLN A 569 8.17 -48.71 5.55
C GLN A 569 7.88 -47.49 6.40
N ASP A 570 6.80 -46.76 6.13
CA ASP A 570 6.39 -45.60 6.92
C ASP A 570 5.96 -46.04 8.34
N TYR A 571 5.38 -47.23 8.50
CA TYR A 571 5.06 -47.82 9.80
C TYR A 571 6.31 -48.27 10.58
N LEU A 572 7.31 -48.86 9.91
CA LEU A 572 8.58 -49.29 10.54
C LEU A 572 9.52 -48.12 10.88
N ASN A 573 9.47 -47.02 10.14
CA ASN A 573 10.31 -45.85 10.36
C ASN A 573 9.70 -44.85 11.37
N ASP A 574 8.52 -45.12 11.91
CA ASP A 574 7.86 -44.31 12.94
C ASP A 574 8.17 -44.75 14.39
N GLU A 575 9.13 -45.65 14.61
CA GLU A 575 9.73 -45.96 15.93
C GLU A 575 10.93 -45.05 16.29
#